data_AF-A0A0U1KXW8-F1
#
_entry.id   AF-A0A0U1KXW8-F1
#
_cell.length_a   1.000
_cell.length_b   1.000
_cell.length_c   1.000
_cell.angle_alpha   90.00
_cell.angle_beta   90.00
_cell.angle_gamma   90.00
#
_symmetry.space_group_name_H-M   'P 1'
#
loop_
_entity.id
_entity.type
_entity.pdbx_description
1 polymer ?
#
loop_
_entity_poly.entity_id
_entity_poly.type
_entity_poly.pdbx_seq_one_letter_code
_entity_poly.pdbx_strand_id
1 'polypeptide(L)' 'MLWFIAIVLGIVQGLGEFLPISSSAHLIIVRWLFGWN' A
#
# COMPACT_ATOMS: atom_id res chain seq x y z
N MET A 1 6.76 9.89 10.83
CA MET A 1 5.74 9.93 9.76
C MET A 1 6.05 8.93 8.65
N LEU A 2 7.20 9.03 7.98
CA LEU A 2 7.62 8.11 6.90
C LEU A 2 7.61 6.63 7.29
N TRP A 3 8.08 6.29 8.50
CA TRP A 3 8.08 4.91 9.00
C TRP A 3 6.68 4.30 9.10
N PHE A 4 5.68 5.08 9.49
CA PHE A 4 4.29 4.61 9.57
C PHE A 4 3.72 4.31 8.16
N ILE A 5 3.95 5.22 7.22
CA ILE A 5 3.56 5.06 5.81
C ILE A 5 4.25 3.82 5.22
N ALA A 6 5.55 3.64 5.49
CA ALA A 6 6.32 2.50 5.00
C ALA A 6 5.81 1.16 5.58
N ILE A 7 5.42 1.11 6.85
CA ILE A 7 4.83 -0.08 7.47
C ILE A 7 3.48 -0.40 6.81
N VAL A 8 2.59 0.59 6.66
CA VAL A 8 1.27 0.38 6.06
C VAL A 8 1.38 -0.05 4.59
N LEU A 9 2.17 0.65 3.79
CA LEU A 9 2.38 0.30 2.38
C LEU A 9 3.12 -1.04 2.24
N GLY A 10 4.05 -1.36 3.14
CA GLY A 10 4.73 -2.65 3.17
C GLY A 10 3.79 -3.82 3.43
N ILE A 11 2.83 -3.66 4.35
CA ILE A 11 1.78 -4.66 4.60
C ILE A 11 0.87 -4.81 3.37
N VAL A 12 0.41 -3.70 2.79
CA VAL A 12 -0.47 -3.71 1.62
C VAL A 12 0.22 -4.37 0.41
N GLN A 13 1.49 -4.04 0.17
CA GLN A 13 2.29 -4.65 -0.90
C GLN A 13 2.48 -6.14 -0.64
N GLY A 14 2.89 -6.51 0.57
CA GLY A 14 3.08 -7.92 0.94
C GLY A 14 1.81 -8.73 0.71
N LEU A 15 0.67 -8.26 1.22
CA LEU A 15 -0.62 -8.94 1.00
C LEU A 15 -1.01 -8.98 -0.49
N GLY A 16 -0.77 -7.91 -1.23
CA GLY A 16 -1.06 -7.83 -2.67
C GLY A 16 -0.24 -8.81 -3.51
N GLU A 17 0.99 -9.13 -3.13
CA GLU A 17 1.81 -10.11 -3.87
C GLU A 17 1.40 -11.57 -3.65
N PHE A 18 0.81 -11.89 -2.50
CA PHE A 18 0.32 -13.24 -2.20
C PHE A 18 -1.12 -13.49 -2.67
N LEU A 19 -1.86 -12.42 -2.96
CA LEU A 19 -3.19 -12.48 -3.54
C LEU A 19 -3.06 -12.26 -5.07
N PRO A 20 -3.83 -12.96 -5.93
CA PRO A 20 -3.80 -12.74 -7.38
C PRO A 20 -4.54 -11.45 -7.77
N ILE A 21 -4.10 -10.32 -7.21
CA ILE A 21 -4.65 -8.97 -7.37
C ILE A 21 -3.52 -8.01 -7.73
N SER A 22 -3.81 -6.91 -8.43
CA SER A 22 -2.77 -5.95 -8.84
C SER A 22 -2.20 -5.19 -7.62
N SER A 23 -0.99 -5.52 -7.17
CA SER A 23 -0.36 -4.87 -6.00
C SER A 23 -0.18 -3.36 -6.20
N SER A 24 0.20 -2.93 -7.41
CA SER A 24 0.39 -1.51 -7.74
C SER A 24 -0.89 -0.68 -7.59
N ALA A 25 -2.04 -1.23 -7.97
CA ALA A 25 -3.33 -0.55 -7.83
C ALA A 25 -3.68 -0.32 -6.35
N HIS A 26 -3.40 -1.30 -5.50
CA HIS A 26 -3.69 -1.22 -4.07
C HIS A 26 -2.80 -0.18 -3.38
N LEU A 27 -1.53 -0.08 -3.74
CA LEU A 27 -0.65 0.97 -3.21
C LEU A 27 -1.13 2.38 -3.59
N ILE A 28 -1.59 2.57 -4.83
CA ILE A 28 -2.13 3.86 -5.30
C ILE A 28 -3.43 4.20 -4.55
N ILE A 29 -4.34 3.24 -4.41
CA ILE A 29 -5.61 3.44 -3.69
C ILE A 29 -5.35 3.76 -2.21
N VAL A 30 -4.45 3.05 -1.54
CA VAL A 30 -4.12 3.32 -0.14
C VAL A 30 -3.50 4.70 0.03
N ARG A 31 -2.56 5.09 -0.84
CA ARG A 31 -2.00 6.46 -0.81
C ARG A 31 -3.08 7.52 -1.02
N TRP A 32 -4.01 7.31 -1.95
CA TRP A 32 -5.13 8.23 -2.18
C TRP A 32 -6.09 8.31 -0.97
N LEU A 33 -6.45 7.18 -0.36
CA LEU A 33 -7.36 7.13 0.80
C LEU A 33 -6.79 7.86 2.03
N PHE A 34 -5.48 7.78 2.25
CA PHE A 34 -4.80 8.41 3.37
C PHE A 34 -4.21 9.79 3.04
N GLY A 35 -4.42 10.31 1.83
CA GLY A 35 -3.91 11.62 1.39
C GLY A 35 -2.38 11.70 1.32
N TRP A 36 -1.71 10.57 1.06
CA TRP A 36 -0.26 10.49 0.92
C TRP A 36 0.15 10.80 -0.53
N ASN A 37 0.83 11.93 -0.73
CA ASN A 37 1.40 12.31 -2.03
C ASN A 37 2.59 11.42 -2.41
#